data_AF-A0DR15-F1
#
_entry.id   AF-A0DR15-F1
#
_cell.length_a   1.000
_cell.length_b   1.000
_cell.length_c   1.000
_cell.angle_alpha   90.00
_cell.angle_beta   90.00
_cell.angle_gamma   90.00
#
_symmetry.space_group_name_H-M   'P 1'
#
loop_
_entity.id
_entity.type
_entity.pdbx_description
1 polymer ?
#
loop_
_entity_poly.entity_id
_entity_poly.type
_entity_poly.pdbx_seq_one_letter_code
_entity_poly.pdbx_strand_id
1 'polypeptide(L)'
;MMKIEEVKSTTKTQRIAHHSHIKGLGLQEDGTALENASGMVGQQIAREAAGIFVDLVKSKKLAGRALLMAGPPGTGKTAIALAVAQELGSKVPFYPMVGSEVYSAEVKKTEVLMENFRRAIGLRIKETKEVWEGEVIELKTEEKDDQTGYGKVVSAVVITLKTSKGSKTLKLDPSIHENLTREKVTIGDVIYIEANSGNVKRVGRCDVYNSEYDLEAEEYVPLPKGDVHKKKEIVQDVTLHDLDVANAKNPKEVMISFLL
;
A
#
# COMPACT_ATOMS: atom_id res chain seq x y z
N MET A 1 -22.74 -39.38 -3.24
CA MET A 1 -21.69 -38.87 -4.16
C MET A 1 -21.43 -37.42 -3.82
N MET A 2 -20.23 -37.11 -3.36
CA MET A 2 -19.82 -35.75 -2.98
C MET A 2 -19.60 -34.93 -4.26
N LYS A 3 -20.37 -33.86 -4.45
CA LYS A 3 -20.15 -32.91 -5.54
C LYS A 3 -19.03 -31.97 -5.12
N ILE A 4 -17.87 -32.13 -5.74
CA ILE A 4 -16.77 -31.17 -5.64
C ILE A 4 -17.09 -30.06 -6.64
N GLU A 5 -17.35 -28.85 -6.14
CA GLU A 5 -17.44 -27.65 -6.97
C GLU A 5 -16.08 -26.95 -7.02
N GLU A 6 -15.62 -26.68 -8.23
CA GLU A 6 -14.39 -25.95 -8.51
C GLU A 6 -14.58 -24.48 -8.09
N VAL A 7 -13.91 -24.07 -7.00
CA VAL A 7 -13.87 -22.67 -6.59
C VAL A 7 -13.01 -21.91 -7.60
N LYS A 8 -13.65 -21.34 -8.63
CA LYS A 8 -13.00 -20.32 -9.46
C LYS A 8 -12.55 -19.22 -8.53
N SER A 9 -11.23 -18.96 -8.51
CA SER A 9 -10.62 -17.83 -7.82
C SER A 9 -11.51 -16.61 -8.02
N THR A 10 -12.12 -16.14 -6.93
CA THR A 10 -12.88 -14.89 -6.92
C THR A 10 -11.87 -13.76 -7.03
N THR A 11 -11.32 -13.57 -8.23
CA THR A 11 -10.75 -12.30 -8.64
C THR A 11 -11.84 -11.29 -8.33
N LYS A 12 -11.70 -10.53 -7.23
CA LYS A 12 -12.74 -9.64 -6.69
C LYS A 12 -13.41 -8.93 -7.86
N THR A 13 -14.62 -9.37 -8.23
CA THR A 13 -15.33 -8.80 -9.35
C THR A 13 -15.57 -7.35 -8.97
N GLN A 14 -14.89 -6.41 -9.66
CA GLN A 14 -15.11 -5.00 -9.39
C GLN A 14 -16.60 -4.73 -9.61
N ARG A 15 -17.29 -4.26 -8.56
CA ARG A 15 -18.71 -3.93 -8.65
C ARG A 15 -18.90 -2.91 -9.77
N ILE A 16 -19.75 -3.23 -10.73
CA ILE A 16 -20.04 -2.35 -11.86
C ILE A 16 -20.80 -1.13 -11.32
N ALA A 17 -20.10 0.00 -11.20
CA ALA A 17 -20.70 1.29 -10.89
C ALA A 17 -21.12 2.03 -12.18
N HIS A 18 -21.99 3.04 -12.04
CA HIS A 18 -22.52 3.83 -13.17
C HIS A 18 -21.44 4.41 -14.11
N HIS A 19 -20.22 4.67 -13.61
CA HIS A 19 -19.10 5.21 -14.39
C HIS A 19 -17.89 4.26 -14.50
N SER A 20 -18.08 2.96 -14.27
CA SER A 20 -17.00 1.96 -14.38
C SER A 20 -16.38 1.83 -15.78
N HIS A 21 -17.11 2.27 -16.81
CA HIS A 21 -16.67 2.32 -18.20
C HIS A 21 -15.67 3.44 -18.51
N ILE A 22 -15.59 4.47 -17.66
CA ILE A 22 -14.69 5.61 -17.85
C ILE A 22 -13.25 5.20 -17.50
N LYS A 23 -12.33 5.31 -18.47
CA LYS A 23 -10.91 4.94 -18.32
C LYS A 23 -9.94 6.12 -18.48
N GLY A 24 -10.42 7.28 -18.91
CA GLY A 24 -9.59 8.48 -19.12
C GLY A 24 -10.32 9.50 -19.98
N LEU A 25 -9.64 10.60 -20.33
CA LEU A 25 -10.24 11.66 -21.14
C LEU A 25 -10.32 11.32 -22.63
N GLY A 26 -9.59 10.32 -23.11
CA GLY A 26 -9.61 9.89 -24.52
C GLY A 26 -9.11 10.97 -25.48
N LEU A 27 -8.07 11.69 -25.08
CA LEU A 27 -7.42 12.70 -25.90
C LEU A 27 -6.26 12.07 -26.69
N GLN A 28 -5.94 12.67 -27.83
CA GLN A 28 -4.72 12.40 -28.58
C GLN A 28 -3.52 13.10 -27.94
N GLU A 29 -2.31 12.79 -28.40
CA GLU A 29 -1.07 13.41 -27.90
C GLU A 29 -1.02 14.93 -28.13
N ASP A 30 -1.75 15.42 -29.14
CA ASP A 30 -1.89 16.86 -29.44
C ASP A 30 -2.96 17.57 -28.57
N GLY A 31 -3.63 16.82 -27.69
CA GLY A 31 -4.68 17.32 -26.80
C GLY A 31 -6.09 17.31 -27.40
N THR A 32 -6.27 16.92 -28.66
CA THR A 32 -7.60 16.87 -29.31
C THR A 32 -8.42 15.67 -28.83
N ALA A 33 -9.74 15.85 -28.64
CA ALA A 33 -10.60 14.77 -28.18
C ALA A 33 -11.11 13.89 -29.32
N LEU A 34 -10.87 12.58 -29.22
CA LEU A 34 -11.49 11.59 -30.11
C LEU A 34 -12.98 11.46 -29.81
N GLU A 35 -13.80 11.29 -30.85
CA GLU A 35 -15.27 11.22 -30.73
C GLU A 35 -15.74 10.12 -29.77
N ASN A 36 -15.10 8.95 -29.80
CA ASN A 36 -15.37 7.84 -28.89
C ASN A 36 -14.04 7.19 -28.47
N ALA A 37 -13.61 7.43 -27.22
CA ALA A 37 -12.37 6.89 -26.68
C ALA A 37 -12.39 6.84 -25.15
N SER A 38 -11.68 5.87 -24.57
CA SER A 38 -11.52 5.71 -23.11
C SER A 38 -12.84 5.69 -22.31
N GLY A 39 -13.91 5.20 -22.94
CA GLY A 39 -15.27 5.17 -22.37
C GLY A 39 -16.04 6.48 -22.45
N MET A 40 -15.44 7.55 -22.99
CA MET A 40 -16.08 8.84 -23.24
C MET A 40 -16.62 8.91 -24.67
N VAL A 41 -17.81 9.49 -24.85
CA VAL A 41 -18.43 9.75 -26.16
C VAL A 41 -18.84 11.22 -26.25
N GLY A 42 -18.40 11.90 -27.31
CA GLY A 42 -18.66 13.33 -27.51
C GLY A 42 -17.99 14.21 -26.46
N GLN A 43 -18.64 15.33 -26.10
CA GLN A 43 -18.15 16.34 -25.15
C GLN A 43 -16.72 16.79 -25.43
N GLN A 44 -16.35 16.94 -26.71
CA GLN A 44 -14.98 17.17 -27.15
C GLN A 44 -14.36 18.40 -26.47
N ILE A 45 -15.01 19.56 -26.60
CA ILE A 45 -14.53 20.83 -26.02
C ILE A 45 -14.31 20.71 -24.50
N ALA A 46 -15.23 20.05 -23.78
CA ALA A 46 -15.13 19.89 -22.33
C ALA A 46 -14.00 18.93 -21.94
N ARG A 47 -13.75 17.88 -22.73
CA ARG A 47 -12.65 16.94 -22.53
C ARG A 47 -11.30 17.56 -22.85
N GLU A 48 -11.20 18.35 -23.91
CA GLU A 48 -9.99 19.11 -24.26
C GLU A 48 -9.65 20.12 -23.17
N ALA A 49 -10.63 20.89 -22.69
CA ALA A 49 -10.45 21.81 -21.57
C ALA A 49 -10.02 21.08 -20.27
N ALA A 50 -10.59 19.90 -20.02
CA ALA A 50 -10.18 19.05 -18.91
C ALA A 50 -8.75 18.49 -19.08
N GLY A 51 -8.31 18.23 -20.30
CA GLY A 51 -6.92 17.85 -20.63
C GLY A 51 -5.94 18.95 -20.26
N ILE A 52 -6.23 20.19 -20.66
CA ILE A 52 -5.43 21.36 -20.26
C ILE A 52 -5.37 21.49 -18.74
N PHE A 53 -6.50 21.27 -18.05
CA PHE A 53 -6.53 21.27 -16.59
C PHE A 53 -5.63 20.19 -15.98
N VAL A 54 -5.66 18.96 -16.52
CA VAL A 54 -4.78 17.86 -16.09
C VAL A 54 -3.31 18.24 -16.27
N ASP A 55 -2.95 18.86 -17.39
CA ASP A 55 -1.57 19.30 -17.66
C ASP A 55 -1.12 20.41 -16.70
N LEU A 56 -2.02 21.32 -16.34
CA LEU A 56 -1.75 22.34 -15.32
C LEU A 56 -1.52 21.73 -13.93
N VAL A 57 -2.27 20.68 -13.58
CA VAL A 57 -2.07 19.92 -12.33
C VAL A 57 -0.74 19.17 -12.36
N LYS A 58 -0.45 18.42 -13.43
CA LYS A 58 0.81 17.65 -13.59
C LYS A 58 2.04 18.55 -13.59
N SER A 59 1.94 19.74 -14.19
CA SER A 59 3.02 20.76 -14.18
C SER A 59 3.13 21.55 -12.88
N LYS A 60 2.27 21.28 -11.87
CA LYS A 60 2.26 21.95 -10.57
C LYS A 60 2.05 23.47 -10.64
N LYS A 61 1.39 23.96 -11.69
CA LYS A 61 1.10 25.39 -11.91
C LYS A 61 -0.29 25.81 -11.43
N LEU A 62 -1.07 24.85 -10.90
CA LEU A 62 -2.44 25.07 -10.44
C LEU A 62 -2.48 25.08 -8.91
N ALA A 63 -2.08 26.20 -8.30
CA ALA A 63 -2.21 26.40 -6.85
C ALA A 63 -3.48 27.21 -6.53
N GLY A 64 -4.37 26.64 -5.70
CA GLY A 64 -5.54 27.35 -5.15
C GLY A 64 -6.64 27.70 -6.16
N ARG A 65 -6.68 27.06 -7.33
CA ARG A 65 -7.71 27.28 -8.35
C ARG A 65 -8.73 26.14 -8.34
N ALA A 66 -9.97 26.47 -8.67
CA ALA A 66 -11.07 25.51 -8.81
C ALA A 66 -11.48 25.38 -10.27
N LEU A 67 -11.90 24.16 -10.65
CA LEU A 67 -12.55 23.89 -11.93
C LEU A 67 -14.06 23.77 -11.70
N LEU A 68 -14.85 24.65 -12.31
CA LEU A 68 -16.31 24.59 -12.29
C LEU A 68 -16.80 23.93 -13.59
N MET A 69 -17.49 22.80 -13.46
CA MET A 69 -18.20 22.15 -14.57
C MET A 69 -19.68 22.53 -14.51
N ALA A 70 -20.11 23.36 -15.45
CA ALA A 70 -21.49 23.82 -15.55
C ALA A 70 -22.20 23.17 -16.75
N GLY A 71 -23.49 22.87 -16.59
CA GLY A 71 -24.33 22.33 -17.65
C GLY A 71 -25.56 21.59 -17.13
N PRO A 72 -26.54 21.28 -17.99
CA PRO A 72 -27.76 20.55 -17.62
C PRO A 72 -27.48 19.21 -16.92
N PRO A 73 -28.42 18.66 -16.12
CA PRO A 73 -28.28 17.31 -15.57
C PRO A 73 -28.12 16.27 -16.70
N GLY A 74 -27.39 15.17 -16.43
CA GLY A 74 -27.19 14.08 -17.40
C GLY A 74 -26.17 14.33 -18.52
N THR A 75 -25.46 15.46 -18.52
CA THR A 75 -24.53 15.85 -19.61
C THR A 75 -23.08 15.36 -19.44
N GLY A 76 -22.80 14.48 -18.47
CA GLY A 76 -21.47 13.87 -18.31
C GLY A 76 -20.48 14.62 -17.42
N LYS A 77 -20.89 15.65 -16.67
CA LYS A 77 -20.01 16.39 -15.73
C LYS A 77 -19.25 15.47 -14.77
N THR A 78 -19.97 14.55 -14.10
CA THR A 78 -19.36 13.58 -13.18
C THR A 78 -18.46 12.59 -13.91
N ALA A 79 -18.80 12.22 -15.15
CA ALA A 79 -17.96 11.34 -15.97
C ALA A 79 -16.63 12.01 -16.32
N ILE A 80 -16.64 13.30 -16.68
CA ILE A 80 -15.42 14.08 -16.94
C ILE A 80 -14.58 14.21 -15.67
N ALA A 81 -15.19 14.45 -14.51
CA ALA A 81 -14.47 14.51 -13.23
C ALA A 81 -13.71 13.20 -12.93
N LEU A 82 -14.35 12.06 -13.17
CA LEU A 82 -13.74 10.74 -13.01
C LEU A 82 -12.67 10.47 -14.08
N ALA A 83 -12.90 10.91 -15.31
CA ALA A 83 -11.90 10.81 -16.38
C ALA A 83 -10.62 11.60 -16.04
N VAL A 84 -10.77 12.81 -15.49
CA VAL A 84 -9.64 13.61 -14.96
C VAL A 84 -8.89 12.85 -13.86
N ALA A 85 -9.62 12.21 -12.93
CA ALA A 85 -9.01 11.41 -11.88
C ALA A 85 -8.20 10.22 -12.43
N GLN A 86 -8.74 9.51 -13.44
CA GLN A 86 -8.02 8.43 -14.11
C GLN A 86 -6.77 8.94 -14.84
N GLU A 87 -6.84 10.12 -15.47
CA GLU A 87 -5.73 10.73 -16.21
C GLU A 87 -4.57 11.20 -15.31
N LEU A 88 -4.87 11.59 -14.07
CA LEU A 88 -3.88 11.90 -13.04
C LEU A 88 -3.22 10.64 -12.46
N GLY A 89 -3.90 9.50 -12.56
CA GLY A 89 -3.42 8.18 -12.14
C GLY A 89 -3.62 7.89 -10.65
N SER A 90 -3.40 6.62 -10.27
CA SER A 90 -3.61 6.11 -8.90
C SER A 90 -2.73 6.76 -7.83
N LYS A 91 -1.72 7.51 -8.24
CA LYS A 91 -0.76 8.20 -7.38
C LYS A 91 -1.26 9.54 -6.88
N VAL A 92 -2.32 10.08 -7.47
CA VAL A 92 -2.94 11.33 -7.04
C VAL A 92 -4.26 10.97 -6.36
N PRO A 93 -4.45 11.29 -5.07
CA PRO A 93 -5.69 10.99 -4.39
C PRO A 93 -6.84 11.78 -5.02
N PHE A 94 -7.93 11.08 -5.28
CA PHE A 94 -9.19 11.67 -5.76
C PHE A 94 -10.30 11.32 -4.78
N TYR A 95 -10.93 12.34 -4.22
CA TYR A 95 -11.96 12.18 -3.21
C TYR A 95 -13.28 12.81 -3.69
N PRO A 96 -14.24 12.02 -4.20
CA PRO A 96 -15.55 12.53 -4.56
C PRO A 96 -16.36 12.83 -3.30
N MET A 97 -16.94 14.02 -3.22
CA MET A 97 -17.81 14.45 -2.12
C MET A 97 -19.12 14.99 -2.68
N VAL A 98 -20.24 14.64 -2.06
CA VAL A 98 -21.55 15.24 -2.35
C VAL A 98 -21.78 16.43 -1.41
N GLY A 99 -22.27 17.56 -1.91
CA GLY A 99 -22.42 18.78 -1.11
C GLY A 99 -23.31 18.61 0.15
N SER A 100 -24.24 17.65 0.15
CA SER A 100 -25.06 17.32 1.32
C SER A 100 -24.27 16.65 2.44
N GLU A 101 -23.15 15.99 2.14
CA GLU A 101 -22.29 15.32 3.13
C GLU A 101 -21.59 16.31 4.06
N VAL A 102 -21.52 17.59 3.68
CA VAL A 102 -20.96 18.66 4.53
C VAL A 102 -21.78 18.86 5.81
N TYR A 103 -23.07 18.51 5.78
CA TYR A 103 -23.98 18.72 6.90
C TYR A 103 -23.99 17.49 7.81
N SER A 104 -23.39 17.62 8.98
CA SER A 104 -23.38 16.59 10.03
C SER A 104 -23.97 17.15 11.34
N ALA A 105 -24.60 16.28 12.13
CA ALA A 105 -25.07 16.60 13.48
C ALA A 105 -23.93 16.57 14.51
N GLU A 106 -22.90 15.75 14.26
CA GLU A 106 -21.80 15.48 15.20
C GLU A 106 -20.59 16.38 14.96
N VAL A 107 -20.37 16.75 13.69
CA VAL A 107 -19.14 17.44 13.25
C VAL A 107 -19.49 18.76 12.58
N LYS A 108 -18.71 19.81 12.86
CA LYS A 108 -18.90 21.13 12.25
C LYS A 108 -18.66 21.06 10.74
N LYS A 109 -19.44 21.82 9.96
CA LYS A 109 -19.31 21.91 8.48
C LYS A 109 -17.89 22.22 8.01
N THR A 110 -17.19 23.10 8.73
CA THR A 110 -15.80 23.48 8.43
C THR A 110 -14.85 22.31 8.60
N GLU A 111 -15.08 21.47 9.61
CA GLU A 111 -14.25 20.31 9.91
C GLU A 111 -14.43 19.24 8.83
N VAL A 112 -15.67 18.95 8.42
CA VAL A 112 -15.96 18.02 7.32
C VAL A 112 -15.26 18.46 6.02
N LEU A 113 -15.29 19.76 5.71
CA LEU A 113 -14.58 20.29 4.53
C LEU A 113 -13.06 20.15 4.67
N MET A 114 -12.50 20.50 5.82
CA MET A 114 -11.05 20.39 6.08
C MET A 114 -10.57 18.94 5.99
N GLU A 115 -11.33 18.00 6.55
CA GLU A 115 -11.05 16.57 6.48
C GLU A 115 -10.98 16.09 5.03
N ASN A 116 -11.95 16.47 4.20
CA ASN A 116 -11.98 16.08 2.79
C ASN A 116 -10.85 16.73 1.97
N PHE A 117 -10.48 17.98 2.27
CA PHE A 117 -9.28 18.57 1.68
C PHE A 117 -8.02 17.79 2.04
N ARG A 118 -7.88 17.36 3.31
CA ARG A 118 -6.72 16.58 3.75
C ARG A 118 -6.69 15.16 3.20
N ARG A 119 -7.85 14.55 2.92
CA ARG A 119 -7.95 13.28 2.15
C ARG A 119 -7.53 13.44 0.69
N ALA A 120 -7.76 14.61 0.11
CA ALA A 120 -7.41 14.93 -1.28
C ALA A 120 -5.96 15.41 -1.46
N ILE A 121 -5.17 15.54 -0.38
CA ILE A 121 -3.76 15.93 -0.46
C ILE A 121 -2.89 14.72 -0.12
N GLY A 122 -2.18 14.23 -1.14
CA GLY A 122 -1.24 13.11 -1.02
C GLY A 122 0.18 13.59 -0.77
N LEU A 123 0.86 12.89 0.13
CA LEU A 123 2.29 12.98 0.39
C LEU A 123 2.96 11.69 -0.08
N ARG A 124 4.02 11.84 -0.86
CA ARG A 124 4.91 10.74 -1.22
C ARG A 124 6.15 10.81 -0.35
N ILE A 125 6.27 9.87 0.56
CA ILE A 125 7.43 9.71 1.43
C ILE A 125 8.36 8.69 0.79
N LYS A 126 9.62 9.08 0.61
CA LYS A 126 10.68 8.19 0.13
C LYS A 126 11.69 8.04 1.24
N GLU A 127 11.84 6.81 1.72
CA GLU A 127 12.78 6.47 2.78
C GLU A 127 13.69 5.35 2.29
N THR A 128 14.99 5.45 2.58
CA THR A 128 15.91 4.34 2.33
C THR A 128 16.10 3.58 3.64
N LYS A 129 15.69 2.31 3.66
CA LYS A 129 15.86 1.43 4.81
C LYS A 129 16.98 0.44 4.56
N GLU A 130 17.78 0.16 5.60
CA GLU A 130 18.73 -0.95 5.61
C GLU A 130 18.03 -2.20 6.13
N VAL A 131 18.13 -3.29 5.37
CA VAL A 131 17.28 -4.46 5.56
C VAL A 131 18.07 -5.74 5.39
N TRP A 132 17.72 -6.73 6.19
CA TRP A 132 18.15 -8.11 6.05
C TRP A 132 16.99 -8.92 5.52
N GLU A 133 17.14 -9.51 4.34
CA GLU A 133 16.07 -10.26 3.68
C GLU A 133 16.62 -11.61 3.24
N GLY A 134 15.89 -12.68 3.55
CA GLY A 134 16.30 -14.02 3.18
C GLY A 134 15.39 -15.10 3.75
N GLU A 135 15.57 -16.31 3.23
CA GLU A 135 15.05 -17.55 3.79
C GLU A 135 15.80 -17.89 5.09
N VAL A 136 15.07 -18.24 6.14
CA VAL A 136 15.65 -18.70 7.40
C VAL A 136 16.12 -20.15 7.24
N ILE A 137 17.44 -20.39 7.22
CA ILE A 137 17.99 -21.75 7.23
C ILE A 137 18.16 -22.26 8.67
N GLU A 138 18.55 -21.36 9.58
CA GLU A 138 18.91 -21.71 10.94
C GLU A 138 18.43 -20.62 11.89
N LEU A 139 17.84 -21.04 13.00
CA LEU A 139 17.40 -20.17 14.08
C LEU A 139 17.79 -20.81 15.41
N LYS A 140 18.68 -20.16 16.16
CA LYS A 140 19.18 -20.61 17.46
C LYS A 140 19.07 -19.50 18.49
N THR A 141 18.63 -19.84 19.69
CA THR A 141 18.59 -18.93 20.84
C THR A 141 19.75 -19.26 21.79
N GLU A 142 20.54 -18.25 22.15
CA GLU A 142 21.57 -18.38 23.18
C GLU A 142 20.96 -17.99 24.53
N GLU A 143 20.86 -18.92 25.46
CA GLU A 143 20.34 -18.68 26.81
C GLU A 143 21.49 -18.45 27.81
N LYS A 144 21.28 -17.54 28.76
CA LYS A 144 22.14 -17.38 29.94
C LYS A 144 21.33 -17.58 31.21
N ASP A 145 21.99 -18.11 32.23
CA ASP A 145 21.41 -18.24 33.56
C ASP A 145 21.25 -16.86 34.18
N ASP A 146 20.04 -16.56 34.65
CA ASP A 146 19.74 -15.29 35.28
C ASP A 146 20.41 -15.20 36.66
N GLN A 147 20.97 -14.04 37.01
CA GLN A 147 21.68 -13.85 38.30
C GLN A 147 20.76 -14.00 39.51
N THR A 148 19.45 -14.00 39.29
CA THR A 148 18.40 -14.13 40.31
C THR A 148 17.94 -15.57 40.54
N GLY A 149 18.39 -16.54 39.72
CA GLY A 149 18.06 -17.96 39.86
C GLY A 149 16.64 -18.35 39.40
N TYR A 150 15.85 -17.43 38.84
CA TYR A 150 14.46 -17.66 38.43
C TYR A 150 14.25 -17.77 36.91
N GLY A 151 15.20 -18.37 36.19
CA GLY A 151 14.98 -18.81 34.81
C GLY A 151 16.17 -18.59 33.88
N LYS A 152 16.03 -19.11 32.67
CA LYS A 152 16.95 -18.86 31.56
C LYS A 152 16.48 -17.65 30.77
N VAL A 153 17.35 -16.68 30.57
CA VAL A 153 17.05 -15.47 29.78
C VAL A 153 17.73 -15.59 28.42
N VAL A 154 17.00 -15.28 27.35
CA VAL A 154 17.57 -15.23 25.99
C VAL A 154 18.58 -14.07 25.94
N SER A 155 19.83 -14.41 25.67
CA SER A 155 20.96 -13.49 25.64
C SER A 155 21.35 -13.04 24.22
N ALA A 156 21.03 -13.84 23.21
CA ALA A 156 21.12 -13.47 21.80
C ALA A 156 20.31 -14.44 20.93
N VAL A 157 19.95 -14.01 19.73
CA VAL A 157 19.40 -14.88 18.68
C VAL A 157 20.40 -14.97 17.54
N VAL A 158 20.80 -16.19 17.17
CA VAL A 158 21.65 -16.44 16.01
C VAL A 158 20.78 -16.97 14.88
N ILE A 159 20.71 -16.23 13.78
CA ILE A 159 19.90 -16.57 12.61
C ILE A 159 20.77 -16.63 11.37
N THR A 160 20.59 -17.65 10.53
CA THR A 160 21.25 -17.74 9.22
C THR A 160 20.22 -17.51 8.12
N LEU A 161 20.42 -16.43 7.37
CA LEU A 161 19.56 -16.03 6.26
C LEU A 161 20.21 -16.37 4.91
N LYS A 162 19.40 -16.83 3.96
CA LYS A 162 19.83 -17.22 2.61
C LYS A 162 19.10 -16.43 1.54
N THR A 163 19.84 -16.05 0.51
CA THR A 163 19.32 -15.56 -0.76
C THR A 163 19.93 -16.34 -1.91
N SER A 164 19.50 -16.03 -3.13
CA SER A 164 20.08 -16.60 -4.36
C SER A 164 21.56 -16.28 -4.58
N LYS A 165 22.10 -15.22 -3.97
CA LYS A 165 23.54 -14.89 -4.08
C LYS A 165 24.41 -15.56 -3.00
N GLY A 166 23.85 -15.87 -1.85
CA GLY A 166 24.61 -16.44 -0.74
C GLY A 166 23.85 -16.41 0.58
N SER A 167 24.53 -16.82 1.64
CA SER A 167 23.98 -16.87 3.00
C SER A 167 24.79 -16.01 3.96
N LYS A 168 24.15 -15.53 5.02
CA LYS A 168 24.81 -14.77 6.08
C LYS A 168 24.19 -15.08 7.43
N THR A 169 25.05 -15.38 8.40
CA THR A 169 24.67 -15.60 9.80
C THR A 169 24.75 -14.29 10.56
N LEU A 170 23.70 -13.97 11.31
CA LEU A 170 23.52 -12.75 12.08
C LEU A 170 23.36 -13.12 13.55
N LYS A 171 24.03 -12.38 14.42
CA LYS A 171 23.79 -12.40 15.87
C LYS A 171 22.98 -11.17 16.22
N LEU A 172 21.74 -11.40 16.63
CA LEU A 172 20.70 -10.40 16.87
C LEU A 172 20.46 -10.23 18.37
N ASP A 173 20.00 -9.03 18.72
CA ASP A 173 19.64 -8.66 20.09
C ASP A 173 18.46 -9.51 20.61
N PRO A 174 18.41 -9.84 21.92
CA PRO A 174 17.29 -10.56 22.53
C PRO A 174 15.91 -9.99 22.23
N SER A 175 15.77 -8.66 22.07
CA SER A 175 14.48 -8.03 21.75
C SER A 175 13.88 -8.54 20.43
N ILE A 176 14.72 -8.97 19.48
CA ILE A 176 14.25 -9.49 18.19
C ILE A 176 13.64 -10.90 18.34
N HIS A 177 13.99 -11.63 19.40
CA HIS A 177 13.37 -12.93 19.71
C HIS A 177 11.84 -12.82 19.87
N GLU A 178 11.37 -11.77 20.55
CA GLU A 178 9.96 -11.53 20.75
C GLU A 178 9.24 -11.25 19.42
N ASN A 179 9.87 -10.49 18.52
CA ASN A 179 9.34 -10.19 17.19
C ASN A 179 9.27 -11.45 16.32
N LEU A 180 10.33 -12.27 16.31
CA LEU A 180 10.33 -13.55 15.59
C LEU A 180 9.25 -14.50 16.09
N THR A 181 9.07 -14.57 17.41
CA THR A 181 8.04 -15.41 18.04
C THR A 181 6.63 -14.90 17.73
N ARG A 182 6.42 -13.58 17.75
CA ARG A 182 5.14 -12.93 17.44
C ARG A 182 4.71 -13.17 15.99
N GLU A 183 5.66 -13.08 15.07
CA GLU A 183 5.47 -13.37 13.64
C GLU A 183 5.43 -14.88 13.32
N LYS A 184 5.62 -15.75 14.33
CA LYS A 184 5.67 -17.21 14.21
C LYS A 184 6.66 -17.68 13.14
N VAL A 185 7.83 -17.05 13.10
CA VAL A 185 8.87 -17.37 12.11
C VAL A 185 9.44 -18.75 12.37
N THR A 186 9.50 -19.56 11.32
CA THR A 186 10.07 -20.90 11.33
C THR A 186 11.17 -21.06 10.28
N ILE A 187 11.97 -22.12 10.41
CA ILE A 187 12.96 -22.49 9.39
C ILE A 187 12.24 -22.79 8.08
N GLY A 188 12.71 -22.19 6.99
CA GLY A 188 12.11 -22.26 5.66
C GLY A 188 11.22 -21.06 5.31
N ASP A 189 10.98 -20.13 6.24
CA ASP A 189 10.24 -18.91 5.94
C ASP A 189 11.16 -17.85 5.33
N VAL A 190 10.63 -17.07 4.39
CA VAL A 190 11.27 -15.84 3.91
C VAL A 190 10.84 -14.70 4.82
N ILE A 191 11.82 -14.01 5.39
CA ILE A 191 11.59 -12.91 6.32
C ILE A 191 12.33 -11.65 5.90
N TYR A 192 11.87 -10.55 6.45
CA TYR A 192 12.47 -9.23 6.35
C TYR A 192 12.74 -8.69 7.75
N ILE A 193 13.96 -8.22 8.02
CA ILE A 193 14.36 -7.59 9.27
C ILE A 193 14.90 -6.19 8.97
N GLU A 194 14.30 -5.17 9.58
CA GLU A 194 14.79 -3.79 9.49
C GLU A 194 15.99 -3.59 10.44
N ALA A 195 17.12 -3.13 9.89
CA ALA A 195 18.38 -3.07 10.64
C ALA A 195 18.35 -2.12 11.84
N ASN A 196 17.59 -1.02 11.76
CA ASN A 196 17.56 0.02 12.79
C ASN A 196 16.53 -0.26 13.90
N SER A 197 15.36 -0.78 13.54
CA SER A 197 14.25 -0.98 14.48
C SER A 197 14.20 -2.40 15.06
N GLY A 198 14.86 -3.37 14.41
CA GLY A 198 14.71 -4.79 14.74
C GLY A 198 13.31 -5.34 14.42
N ASN A 199 12.49 -4.59 13.68
CA ASN A 199 11.16 -5.06 13.26
C ASN A 199 11.30 -6.20 12.27
N VAL A 200 10.57 -7.29 12.51
CA VAL A 200 10.58 -8.50 11.70
C VAL A 200 9.22 -8.64 11.02
N LYS A 201 9.22 -9.05 9.75
CA LYS A 201 8.00 -9.38 9.01
C LYS A 201 8.17 -10.71 8.30
N ARG A 202 7.24 -11.65 8.50
CA ARG A 202 7.16 -12.89 7.72
C ARG A 202 6.55 -12.59 6.35
N VAL A 203 7.26 -12.88 5.27
CA VAL A 203 6.79 -12.66 3.89
C VAL A 203 6.00 -13.87 3.40
N GLY A 204 6.45 -15.08 3.76
CA GLY A 204 5.79 -16.32 3.36
C GLY A 204 6.72 -17.52 3.50
N ARG A 205 6.23 -18.69 3.08
CA ARG A 205 7.01 -19.93 3.05
C ARG A 205 7.88 -19.97 1.80
N CYS A 206 9.13 -20.40 1.88
CA CYS A 206 9.97 -20.46 0.69
C CYS A 206 9.50 -21.54 -0.28
N ASP A 207 9.42 -21.22 -1.58
CA ASP A 207 9.01 -22.14 -2.65
C ASP A 207 9.81 -23.46 -2.70
N VAL A 208 11.03 -23.49 -2.14
CA VAL A 208 11.85 -24.71 -2.03
C VAL A 208 11.16 -25.79 -1.19
N TYR A 209 10.27 -25.39 -0.28
CA TYR A 209 9.50 -26.28 0.58
C TYR A 209 8.10 -26.58 0.03
N ASN A 210 7.75 -26.05 -1.16
CA ASN A 210 6.47 -26.35 -1.79
C ASN A 210 6.48 -27.82 -2.24
N SER A 211 5.86 -28.69 -1.44
CA SER A 211 5.67 -30.09 -1.78
C SER A 211 4.30 -30.26 -2.44
N GLU A 212 4.20 -31.08 -3.48
CA GLU A 212 2.93 -31.36 -4.21
C GLU A 212 1.83 -31.97 -3.33
N TYR A 213 2.12 -32.32 -2.07
CA TYR A 213 1.23 -32.99 -1.12
C TYR A 213 0.85 -32.14 0.09
N ASP A 214 1.22 -30.85 0.11
CA ASP A 214 0.89 -30.00 1.24
C ASP A 214 -0.57 -29.49 1.14
N LEU A 215 -1.37 -29.85 2.14
CA LEU A 215 -2.77 -29.41 2.28
C LEU A 215 -2.86 -28.03 2.97
N GLU A 216 -1.73 -27.47 3.40
CA GLU A 216 -1.66 -26.17 4.06
C GLU A 216 -1.73 -25.01 3.06
N ALA A 217 -2.64 -24.08 3.31
CA ALA A 217 -2.82 -22.86 2.50
C ALA A 217 -1.79 -21.78 2.89
N GLU A 218 -0.49 -22.11 2.87
CA GLU A 218 0.56 -21.12 3.09
C GLU A 218 0.83 -20.30 1.81
N GLU A 219 1.16 -19.02 1.99
CA GLU A 219 1.61 -18.17 0.89
C GLU A 219 3.08 -18.50 0.58
N TYR A 220 3.29 -19.19 -0.54
CA TYR A 220 4.62 -19.55 -1.02
C TYR A 220 5.26 -18.39 -1.79
N VAL A 221 6.49 -18.07 -1.42
CA VAL A 221 7.26 -16.96 -1.97
C VAL A 221 8.65 -17.41 -2.45
N PRO A 222 9.15 -16.84 -3.56
CA PRO A 222 10.42 -17.24 -4.12
C PRO A 222 11.59 -16.77 -3.26
N LEU A 223 12.71 -17.48 -3.37
CA LEU A 223 13.95 -17.10 -2.70
C LEU A 223 14.36 -15.67 -3.13
N PRO A 224 14.67 -14.77 -2.18
CA PRO A 224 15.06 -13.41 -2.50
C PRO A 224 16.25 -13.31 -3.45
N LYS A 225 16.19 -12.32 -4.34
CA LYS A 225 17.29 -11.97 -5.25
C LYS A 225 18.23 -10.95 -4.63
N GLY A 226 19.51 -11.08 -4.95
CA GLY A 226 20.55 -10.15 -4.47
C GLY A 226 21.13 -10.55 -3.12
N ASP A 227 21.82 -9.61 -2.50
CA ASP A 227 22.54 -9.82 -1.25
C ASP A 227 21.58 -9.87 -0.05
N VAL A 228 21.92 -10.66 0.97
CA VAL A 228 21.13 -10.79 2.22
C VAL A 228 20.95 -9.42 2.89
N HIS A 229 22.00 -8.59 2.87
CA HIS A 229 21.96 -7.22 3.36
C HIS A 229 21.81 -6.26 2.19
N LYS A 230 20.77 -5.43 2.19
CA LYS A 230 20.56 -4.45 1.12
C LYS A 230 19.91 -3.17 1.64
N LYS A 231 20.11 -2.10 0.87
CA LYS A 231 19.36 -0.85 1.00
C LYS A 231 18.12 -0.93 0.12
N LYS A 232 16.95 -0.74 0.71
CA LYS A 232 15.67 -0.76 0.01
C LYS A 232 15.05 0.64 0.08
N GLU A 233 14.80 1.24 -1.09
CA GLU A 233 14.01 2.46 -1.17
C GLU A 233 12.54 2.07 -1.01
N ILE A 234 11.93 2.53 0.07
CA ILE A 234 10.52 2.37 0.36
C ILE A 234 9.83 3.67 -0.01
N VAL A 235 8.87 3.56 -0.93
CA VAL A 235 8.02 4.67 -1.34
C VAL A 235 6.64 4.41 -0.76
N GLN A 236 6.18 5.33 0.08
CA GLN A 236 4.85 5.28 0.68
C GLN A 236 4.07 6.51 0.22
N ASP A 237 2.86 6.26 -0.27
CA ASP A 237 1.91 7.30 -0.60
C ASP A 237 0.87 7.34 0.54
N VAL A 238 0.81 8.46 1.26
CA VAL A 238 -0.10 8.69 2.40
C VAL A 238 -0.85 10.00 2.20
N THR A 239 -2.07 10.13 2.72
CA THR A 239 -2.77 11.42 2.70
C THR A 239 -2.48 12.23 3.96
N LEU A 240 -2.73 13.54 3.94
CA LEU A 240 -2.64 14.36 5.16
C LEU A 240 -3.63 13.88 6.22
N HIS A 241 -4.81 13.43 5.80
CA HIS A 241 -5.81 12.89 6.71
C HIS A 241 -5.32 11.62 7.41
N ASP A 242 -4.62 10.74 6.70
CA ASP A 242 -4.03 9.54 7.30
C ASP A 242 -3.04 9.89 8.42
N LEU A 243 -2.23 10.94 8.21
CA LEU A 243 -1.32 11.47 9.22
C LEU A 243 -2.05 12.14 10.40
N ASP A 244 -3.18 12.79 10.16
CA ASP A 244 -3.98 13.37 11.26
C ASP A 244 -4.59 12.29 12.14
N VAL A 245 -5.21 11.28 11.52
CA VAL A 245 -5.84 10.14 12.24
C VAL A 245 -4.77 9.37 13.01
N ALA A 246 -3.62 9.17 12.38
CA ALA A 246 -2.41 8.66 12.99
C ALA A 246 -2.04 9.46 14.24
N ASN A 247 -1.90 10.77 14.18
CA ASN A 247 -1.47 11.55 15.33
C ASN A 247 -2.56 11.73 16.41
N ALA A 248 -3.84 11.64 16.03
CA ALA A 248 -4.97 11.82 16.93
C ALA A 248 -5.30 10.55 17.75
N LYS A 249 -5.08 9.35 17.20
CA LYS A 249 -5.14 8.10 17.97
C LYS A 249 -3.77 7.90 18.65
N ASN A 250 -3.77 7.48 19.92
CA ASN A 250 -2.59 7.25 20.78
C ASN A 250 -1.22 7.19 20.04
N PRO A 251 -0.28 8.12 20.28
CA PRO A 251 1.00 8.23 19.56
C PRO A 251 1.88 6.96 19.55
N LYS A 252 1.63 6.01 20.47
CA LYS A 252 2.42 4.79 20.64
C LYS A 252 2.03 3.63 19.71
N GLU A 253 0.84 3.63 19.11
CA GLU A 253 0.39 2.54 18.22
C GLU A 253 0.60 2.83 16.72
N VAL A 254 0.82 4.10 16.38
CA VAL A 254 0.61 4.62 15.04
C VAL A 254 1.83 4.47 14.13
N MET A 255 3.03 4.55 14.71
CA MET A 255 4.25 4.28 13.95
C MET A 255 4.32 2.79 13.53
N ILE A 256 3.56 1.92 14.19
CA ILE A 256 3.50 0.48 13.92
C ILE A 256 2.48 0.16 12.83
N SER A 257 1.37 0.90 12.70
CA SER A 257 0.35 0.57 11.67
C SER A 257 0.70 1.02 10.25
N PHE A 258 1.63 1.97 10.08
CA PHE A 258 2.16 2.37 8.76
C PHE A 258 3.45 1.62 8.36
N LEU A 259 3.93 0.71 9.23
CA LEU A 259 5.02 -0.23 8.95
C LEU A 259 4.53 -1.61 8.44
N LEU A 260 3.22 -1.79 8.29
CA LEU A 260 2.62 -3.01 7.72
C LEU A 260 2.52 -2.94 6.20
#